data_AF-U6LRR2-F1
#
_entry.id   AF-U6LRR2-F1
#
_cell.length_a   1.000
_cell.length_b   1.000
_cell.length_c   1.000
_cell.angle_alpha   90.00
_cell.angle_beta   90.00
_cell.angle_gamma   90.00
#
_symmetry.space_group_name_H-M   'P 1'
#
loop_
_entity.id
_entity.type
_entity.pdbx_description
1 polymer ?
#
loop_
_entity_poly.entity_id
_entity_poly.type
_entity_poly.pdbx_seq_one_letter_code
_entity_poly.pdbx_strand_id
1 'polypeptide(L)'
;MCNEVRWSHCGRYLATCVVIPIANVQAYRLEGNTGFNIWTFQGKLLEKNKKEHFYQFLWRPHPPTLLSEKQLDDIKKRMKEHSKRYEAEDERLRSEKRRAFLKQREEECERFQQILDELEAWKVKHPKYEEWCRAQEEFDTWFEWELKEEIIEEEIDVKQEVIC
;
A
#
# COMPACT_ATOMS: atom_id res chain seq x y z
N MET A 1 -7.20 18.21 -3.62
CA MET A 1 -7.38 19.36 -2.71
C MET A 1 -8.12 18.85 -1.48
N CYS A 2 -7.55 18.98 -0.27
CA CYS A 2 -8.23 18.60 0.98
C CYS A 2 -9.29 19.67 1.32
N ASN A 3 -10.50 19.27 1.71
CA ASN A 3 -11.54 20.21 2.13
C ASN A 3 -12.08 19.96 3.54
N GLU A 4 -11.86 18.78 4.13
CA GLU A 4 -12.20 18.50 5.52
C GLU A 4 -11.04 17.86 6.28
N VAL A 5 -10.87 18.27 7.53
CA VAL A 5 -9.89 17.68 8.46
C VAL A 5 -10.60 17.33 9.77
N ARG A 6 -10.45 16.09 10.22
CA ARG A 6 -11.13 15.57 11.42
C ARG A 6 -10.16 14.82 12.32
N TRP A 7 -10.06 15.23 13.58
CA TRP A 7 -9.33 14.50 14.62
C TRP A 7 -10.18 13.40 15.23
N SER A 8 -9.57 12.24 15.48
CA SER A 8 -10.21 11.19 16.27
C SER A 8 -10.35 11.63 17.73
N HIS A 9 -11.40 11.18 18.42
CA HIS A 9 -11.63 11.46 19.84
C HIS A 9 -10.45 11.09 20.75
N CYS A 10 -9.62 10.11 20.34
CA CYS A 10 -8.45 9.68 21.09
C CYS A 10 -7.17 10.50 20.81
N GLY A 11 -7.20 11.44 19.86
CA GLY A 11 -6.06 12.29 19.49
C GLY A 11 -4.91 11.59 18.76
N ARG A 12 -4.93 10.26 18.61
CA ARG A 12 -3.85 9.50 17.96
C ARG A 12 -3.91 9.51 16.44
N TYR A 13 -5.09 9.77 15.87
CA TYR A 13 -5.34 9.72 14.43
C TYR A 13 -5.98 11.00 13.92
N LEU A 14 -5.57 11.38 12.71
CA LEU A 14 -6.07 12.51 11.94
C LEU A 14 -6.59 12.00 10.59
N ALA A 15 -7.78 12.42 10.19
CA ALA A 15 -8.31 12.15 8.87
C ALA A 15 -8.31 13.44 8.03
N THR A 16 -7.72 13.38 6.84
CA THR A 16 -7.83 14.43 5.83
C THR A 16 -8.72 13.91 4.71
N CYS A 17 -9.75 14.66 4.36
CA CYS A 17 -10.84 14.19 3.52
C CYS A 17 -11.05 15.13 2.33
N VAL A 18 -11.51 14.54 1.23
CA VAL A 18 -11.99 15.24 0.04
C VAL A 18 -13.43 14.82 -0.18
N VAL A 19 -14.36 15.56 0.40
CA VAL A 19 -15.80 15.29 0.32
C VAL A 19 -16.50 16.07 -0.78
N ILE A 20 -17.58 15.53 -1.34
CA ILE A 20 -18.47 16.23 -2.26
C ILE A 20 -19.48 17.05 -1.45
N PRO A 21 -19.52 18.39 -1.62
CA PRO A 21 -20.52 19.21 -0.95
C PRO A 21 -21.92 18.93 -1.51
N ILE A 22 -22.89 18.63 -0.65
CA ILE A 22 -24.27 18.25 -1.02
C ILE A 22 -25.02 19.40 -1.74
N ALA A 23 -24.65 20.66 -1.47
CA ALA A 23 -25.37 21.84 -1.97
C ALA A 23 -24.69 22.57 -3.15
N ASN A 24 -23.58 22.06 -3.69
CA ASN A 24 -22.77 22.83 -4.64
C ASN A 24 -22.87 22.25 -6.07
N VAL A 25 -23.29 23.10 -7.01
CA VAL A 25 -23.38 22.85 -8.47
C VAL A 25 -22.02 22.41 -9.06
N GLN A 26 -20.92 22.65 -8.33
CA GLN A 26 -19.55 22.35 -8.71
C GLN A 26 -19.04 20.94 -8.31
N ALA A 27 -19.89 20.09 -7.74
CA ALA A 27 -19.57 18.75 -7.23
C ALA A 27 -18.76 17.87 -8.21
N TYR A 28 -19.10 17.91 -9.50
CA TYR A 28 -18.45 17.15 -10.57
C TYR A 28 -16.94 17.38 -10.70
N ARG A 29 -16.42 18.55 -10.27
CA ARG A 29 -14.97 18.83 -10.31
C ARG A 29 -14.15 18.02 -9.31
N LEU A 30 -14.79 17.50 -8.26
CA LEU A 30 -14.11 16.77 -7.18
C LEU A 30 -14.26 15.25 -7.31
N GLU A 31 -15.21 14.77 -8.12
CA GLU A 31 -15.59 13.34 -8.22
C GLU A 31 -14.38 12.41 -8.42
N GLY A 32 -13.41 12.77 -9.26
CA GLY A 32 -12.22 11.94 -9.52
C GLY A 32 -11.18 11.88 -8.40
N ASN A 33 -11.23 12.75 -7.39
CA ASN A 33 -10.24 12.84 -6.31
C ASN A 33 -10.87 12.72 -4.91
N THR A 34 -12.07 12.17 -4.83
CA THR A 34 -12.81 11.99 -3.58
C THR A 34 -12.28 10.82 -2.75
N GLY A 35 -12.33 10.98 -1.43
CA GLY A 35 -11.84 9.98 -0.49
C GLY A 35 -11.26 10.56 0.79
N PHE A 36 -10.55 9.73 1.55
CA PHE A 36 -9.93 10.11 2.81
C PHE A 36 -8.57 9.44 3.00
N ASN A 37 -7.70 10.15 3.70
CA ASN A 37 -6.42 9.62 4.17
C ASN A 37 -6.42 9.68 5.69
N ILE A 38 -6.00 8.58 6.33
CA ILE A 38 -5.82 8.49 7.78
C ILE A 38 -4.33 8.57 8.08
N TRP A 39 -3.99 9.47 8.99
CA TRP A 39 -2.65 9.74 9.45
C TRP A 39 -2.57 9.43 10.95
N THR A 40 -1.39 8.99 11.38
CA THR A 40 -1.00 9.07 12.79
C THR A 40 -0.79 10.53 13.20
N PHE A 41 -0.84 10.82 14.49
CA PHE A 41 -0.48 12.14 15.03
C PHE A 41 0.96 12.56 14.69
N GLN A 42 1.85 11.59 14.39
CA GLN A 42 3.23 11.83 13.97
C GLN A 42 3.37 12.18 12.48
N GLY A 43 2.27 12.17 11.71
CA GLY A 43 2.29 12.45 10.27
C GLY A 43 2.55 11.23 9.39
N LYS A 44 2.68 10.02 9.95
CA LYS A 44 2.74 8.78 9.14
C LYS A 44 1.37 8.47 8.53
N LEU A 45 1.33 8.26 7.22
CA LEU A 45 0.15 7.79 6.50
C LEU A 45 -0.12 6.32 6.85
N LEU A 46 -1.34 6.01 7.32
CA LEU A 46 -1.78 4.64 7.61
C LEU A 46 -2.60 4.06 6.48
N GLU A 47 -3.52 4.87 5.95
CA GLU A 47 -4.50 4.41 4.98
C GLU A 47 -4.84 5.53 4.01
N LYS A 48 -4.95 5.18 2.73
CA LYS A 48 -5.35 6.08 1.66
C LYS A 48 -6.45 5.40 0.87
N ASN A 49 -7.67 5.89 1.04
CA ASN A 49 -8.83 5.36 0.36
C ASN A 49 -9.40 6.40 -0.58
N LYS A 50 -9.45 6.05 -1.86
CA LYS A 50 -10.26 6.76 -2.84
C LYS A 50 -11.66 6.17 -2.81
N LYS A 51 -12.68 7.02 -2.76
CA LYS A 51 -14.08 6.61 -2.79
C LYS A 51 -14.84 7.57 -3.66
N GLU A 52 -15.47 7.03 -4.71
CA GLU A 52 -16.43 7.78 -5.52
C GLU A 52 -17.65 8.15 -4.66
N HIS A 53 -18.27 9.29 -4.96
CA HIS A 53 -19.45 9.78 -4.23
C HIS A 53 -19.27 9.86 -2.71
N PHE A 54 -18.12 10.39 -2.26
CA PHE A 54 -17.80 10.52 -0.85
C PHE A 54 -18.30 11.86 -0.28
N TYR A 55 -19.35 11.85 0.55
CA TYR A 55 -20.00 13.08 1.04
C TYR A 55 -19.60 13.51 2.44
N GLN A 56 -19.22 12.58 3.31
CA GLN A 56 -18.96 12.88 4.71
C GLN A 56 -17.97 11.89 5.33
N PHE A 57 -17.11 12.41 6.20
CA PHE A 57 -16.31 11.62 7.11
C PHE A 57 -16.59 12.05 8.56
N LEU A 58 -16.95 11.07 9.40
CA LEU A 58 -17.09 11.29 10.84
C LEU A 58 -16.38 10.15 11.56
N TRP A 59 -15.58 10.52 12.57
CA TRP A 59 -15.13 9.54 13.55
C TRP A 59 -16.33 9.08 14.37
N ARG A 60 -16.40 7.78 14.67
CA ARG A 60 -17.42 7.30 15.60
C ARG A 60 -17.30 8.05 16.94
N PRO A 61 -18.39 8.61 17.47
CA PRO A 61 -18.41 9.20 18.81
C PRO A 61 -17.89 8.21 19.84
N HIS A 62 -17.02 8.67 20.72
CA HIS A 62 -16.49 7.82 21.79
C HIS A 62 -17.45 7.85 22.97
N PRO A 63 -18.00 6.71 23.41
CA PRO A 63 -18.87 6.69 24.58
C PRO A 63 -18.09 7.13 25.83
N PRO A 64 -18.77 7.70 26.86
CA PRO A 64 -18.14 8.05 28.11
C PRO A 64 -17.43 6.85 28.75
N THR A 65 -16.33 7.11 29.45
CA THR A 65 -15.54 6.06 30.09
C THR A 65 -16.31 5.45 31.25
N LEU A 66 -16.37 4.11 31.30
CA LEU A 66 -16.94 3.38 32.44
C LEU A 66 -16.01 3.34 33.68
N LEU A 67 -14.81 3.94 33.57
CA LEU A 67 -13.80 3.92 34.60
C LEU A 67 -14.08 4.99 35.65
N SER A 68 -13.92 4.62 36.92
CA SER A 68 -13.92 5.58 38.03
C SER A 68 -12.68 6.49 37.98
N GLU A 69 -12.77 7.67 38.59
CA GLU A 69 -11.65 8.62 38.65
C GLU A 69 -10.39 8.01 39.28
N LYS A 70 -10.55 7.15 40.30
CA LYS A 70 -9.44 6.42 40.93
C LYS A 70 -8.71 5.50 39.95
N GLN A 71 -9.46 4.77 39.12
CA GLN A 71 -8.88 3.89 38.11
C GLN A 71 -8.14 4.69 37.03
N LEU A 72 -8.68 5.85 36.62
CA LEU A 72 -8.02 6.73 35.66
C LEU A 72 -6.71 7.28 36.22
N ASP A 73 -6.66 7.64 37.51
CA ASP A 73 -5.44 8.12 38.17
C ASP A 73 -4.38 7.02 38.29
N ASP A 74 -4.79 5.80 38.67
CA ASP A 74 -3.87 4.65 38.73
C ASP A 74 -3.29 4.30 37.36
N ILE A 75 -4.10 4.34 36.29
CA ILE A 75 -3.62 4.13 34.91
C ILE A 75 -2.60 5.20 34.52
N LYS A 76 -2.84 6.47 34.87
CA LYS A 76 -1.89 7.56 34.61
C LYS A 76 -0.56 7.33 35.33
N LYS A 77 -0.59 6.87 36.58
CA LYS A 77 0.62 6.56 37.38
C LYS A 77 1.40 5.38 36.79
N ARG A 78 0.70 4.34 36.31
CA ARG A 78 1.31 3.11 35.76
C ARG A 78 1.45 3.12 34.23
N MET A 79 1.37 4.28 33.59
CA MET A 79 1.38 4.38 32.13
C MET A 79 2.60 3.70 31.49
N LYS A 80 3.80 3.85 32.09
CA LYS A 80 5.05 3.25 31.56
C LYS A 80 5.01 1.71 31.57
N GLU A 81 4.46 1.12 32.61
CA GLU A 81 4.30 -0.35 32.72
C GLU A 81 3.33 -0.86 31.66
N HIS A 82 2.18 -0.18 31.52
CA HIS A 82 1.21 -0.49 30.48
C HIS A 82 1.79 -0.34 29.07
N SER A 83 2.56 0.73 28.79
CA SER A 83 3.20 0.94 27.48
C SER A 83 4.09 -0.24 27.11
N LYS A 84 5.01 -0.61 28.01
CA LYS A 84 5.94 -1.72 27.77
C LYS A 84 5.22 -3.05 27.56
N ARG A 85 4.18 -3.32 28.34
CA ARG A 85 3.38 -4.54 28.21
C ARG A 85 2.64 -4.60 26.87
N TYR A 86 1.96 -3.52 26.48
CA TYR A 86 1.19 -3.50 25.25
C TYR A 86 2.08 -3.47 24.00
N GLU A 87 3.21 -2.78 24.04
CA GLU A 87 4.19 -2.79 22.94
C GLU A 87 4.75 -4.20 22.70
N ALA A 88 5.08 -4.94 23.76
CA ALA A 88 5.56 -6.32 23.63
C ALA A 88 4.49 -7.26 23.07
N GLU A 89 3.24 -7.11 23.54
CA GLU A 89 2.10 -7.89 23.04
C GLU A 89 1.80 -7.58 21.57
N ASP A 90 1.76 -6.31 21.20
CA ASP A 90 1.52 -5.87 19.82
C ASP A 90 2.64 -6.36 18.88
N GLU A 91 3.90 -6.32 19.31
CA GLU A 91 5.02 -6.82 18.51
C GLU A 91 4.95 -8.33 18.31
N ARG A 92 4.57 -9.08 19.34
CA ARG A 92 4.32 -10.52 19.25
C ARG A 92 3.22 -10.81 18.22
N LEU A 93 2.07 -10.15 18.32
CA LEU A 93 0.95 -10.33 17.40
C LEU A 93 1.32 -9.95 15.96
N ARG A 94 2.08 -8.87 15.76
CA ARG A 94 2.59 -8.48 14.43
C ARG A 94 3.51 -9.54 13.84
N SER A 95 4.42 -10.07 14.65
CA SER A 95 5.37 -11.12 14.25
C SER A 95 4.65 -12.43 13.90
N GLU A 96 3.68 -12.84 14.70
CA GLU A 96 2.86 -14.02 14.47
C GLU A 96 2.06 -13.92 13.16
N LYS A 97 1.38 -12.78 12.93
CA LYS A 97 0.65 -12.52 11.69
C LYS A 97 1.56 -12.54 10.47
N ARG A 98 2.74 -11.93 10.57
CA ARG A 98 3.73 -11.91 9.48
C ARG A 98 4.22 -13.32 9.17
N ARG A 99 4.56 -14.11 10.19
CA ARG A 99 4.99 -15.50 10.03
C ARG A 99 3.89 -16.37 9.40
N ALA A 100 2.65 -16.23 9.86
CA ALA A 100 1.53 -16.96 9.30
C ALA A 100 1.32 -16.62 7.81
N PHE A 101 1.39 -15.33 7.45
CA PHE A 101 1.29 -14.88 6.07
C PHE A 101 2.43 -15.41 5.20
N LEU A 102 3.68 -15.38 5.68
CA LEU A 102 4.83 -15.91 4.95
C LEU A 102 4.72 -17.42 4.74
N LYS A 103 4.30 -18.17 5.76
CA LYS A 103 4.07 -19.61 5.66
C LYS A 103 2.98 -19.93 4.64
N GLN A 104 1.86 -19.22 4.66
CA GLN A 104 0.82 -19.38 3.66
C GLN A 104 1.34 -19.11 2.24
N ARG A 105 2.14 -18.05 2.07
CA ARG A 105 2.72 -17.72 0.76
C ARG A 105 3.70 -18.78 0.29
N GLU A 106 4.53 -19.30 1.20
CA GLU A 106 5.47 -20.39 0.92
C GLU A 106 4.72 -21.65 0.48
N GLU A 107 3.67 -22.05 1.20
CA GLU A 107 2.82 -23.21 0.85
C GLU A 107 2.17 -23.05 -0.53
N GLU A 108 1.63 -21.87 -0.87
CA GLU A 108 1.04 -21.62 -2.19
C GLU A 108 2.09 -21.59 -3.30
N CYS A 109 3.29 -21.05 -3.03
CA CYS A 109 4.41 -21.07 -3.98
C CYS A 109 4.92 -22.49 -4.23
N GLU A 110 5.09 -23.30 -3.18
CA GLU A 110 5.48 -24.71 -3.29
C GLU A 110 4.45 -25.51 -4.08
N ARG A 111 3.15 -25.32 -3.80
CA ARG A 111 2.07 -25.95 -4.55
C ARG A 111 2.08 -25.55 -6.02
N PHE A 112 2.32 -24.28 -6.33
CA PHE A 112 2.43 -23.81 -7.70
C PHE A 112 3.66 -24.41 -8.40
N GLN A 113 4.80 -24.48 -7.71
CA GLN A 113 6.02 -25.08 -8.25
C GLN A 113 5.83 -26.57 -8.56
N GLN A 114 5.17 -27.31 -7.67
CA GLN A 114 4.82 -28.73 -7.92
C GLN A 114 3.99 -28.91 -9.19
N ILE A 115 3.01 -28.04 -9.43
CA ILE A 115 2.21 -28.07 -10.66
C ILE A 115 3.09 -27.78 -11.88
N LEU A 116 4.02 -26.83 -11.80
CA LEU A 116 4.94 -26.54 -12.90
C LEU A 116 5.87 -27.73 -13.19
N ASP A 117 6.43 -28.36 -12.15
CA ASP A 117 7.31 -29.53 -12.29
C ASP A 117 6.54 -30.72 -12.91
N GLU A 118 5.29 -30.94 -12.50
CA GLU A 118 4.42 -31.96 -13.09
C GLU A 118 4.10 -31.67 -14.57
N LEU A 119 3.82 -30.41 -14.90
CA LEU A 119 3.58 -29.97 -16.28
C LEU A 119 4.82 -30.12 -17.14
N GLU A 120 6.00 -29.77 -16.62
CA GLU A 120 7.27 -29.96 -17.31
C GLU A 120 7.55 -31.44 -17.55
N ALA A 121 7.37 -32.28 -16.52
CA ALA A 121 7.51 -33.73 -16.66
C ALA A 121 6.51 -34.33 -17.67
N TRP A 122 5.28 -33.81 -17.72
CA TRP A 122 4.29 -34.20 -18.73
C TRP A 122 4.72 -33.75 -20.14
N LYS A 123 5.20 -32.51 -20.27
CA LYS A 123 5.66 -31.91 -21.52
C LYS A 123 6.80 -32.72 -22.12
N VAL A 124 7.80 -33.11 -21.33
CA VAL A 124 8.95 -33.94 -21.76
C VAL A 124 8.51 -35.32 -22.25
N LYS A 125 7.48 -35.91 -21.64
CA LYS A 125 6.93 -37.22 -22.04
C LYS A 125 6.06 -37.15 -23.30
N HIS A 126 5.71 -35.95 -23.77
CA HIS A 126 4.82 -35.80 -24.92
C HIS A 126 5.55 -36.21 -26.21
N PRO A 127 4.95 -37.02 -27.11
CA PRO A 127 5.63 -37.55 -28.30
C PRO A 127 6.21 -36.50 -29.24
N LYS A 128 5.64 -35.28 -29.25
CA LYS A 128 6.10 -34.15 -30.07
C LYS A 128 7.06 -33.19 -29.35
N TYR A 129 7.55 -33.56 -28.17
CA TYR A 129 8.37 -32.65 -27.36
C TYR A 129 9.63 -32.19 -28.11
N GLU A 130 10.35 -33.11 -28.74
CA GLU A 130 11.57 -32.78 -29.50
C GLU A 130 11.30 -31.86 -30.70
N GLU A 131 10.19 -32.07 -31.43
CA GLU A 131 9.77 -31.21 -32.53
C GLU A 131 9.46 -29.79 -32.04
N TRP A 132 8.81 -29.69 -30.88
CA TRP A 132 8.46 -28.41 -30.27
C TRP A 132 9.69 -27.66 -29.76
N CYS A 133 10.67 -28.35 -29.16
CA CYS A 133 11.95 -27.76 -28.77
C CYS A 133 12.71 -27.18 -29.96
N ARG A 134 12.82 -27.94 -31.07
CA ARG A 134 13.47 -27.46 -32.30
C ARG A 134 12.77 -26.23 -32.88
N ALA A 135 11.44 -26.26 -32.95
CA ALA A 135 10.66 -25.11 -33.42
C ALA A 135 10.83 -23.88 -32.52
N GLN A 136 11.01 -24.06 -31.21
CA GLN A 136 11.26 -22.96 -30.28
C GLN A 136 12.67 -22.39 -30.45
N GLU A 137 13.70 -23.23 -30.62
CA GLU A 137 15.06 -22.76 -30.93
C GLU A 137 15.11 -21.95 -32.23
N GLU A 138 14.39 -22.40 -33.27
CA GLU A 138 14.24 -21.66 -34.53
C GLU A 138 13.54 -20.30 -34.32
N PHE A 139 12.48 -20.27 -33.52
CA PHE A 139 11.74 -19.04 -33.20
C PHE A 139 12.60 -18.05 -32.38
N ASP A 140 13.31 -18.51 -31.35
CA ASP A 140 14.15 -17.67 -30.51
C ASP A 140 15.34 -17.10 -31.30
N THR A 141 15.91 -17.89 -32.21
CA THR A 141 16.97 -17.44 -33.12
C THR A 141 16.48 -16.35 -34.10
N TRP A 142 15.18 -16.35 -34.43
CA TRP A 142 14.60 -15.31 -35.30
C TRP A 142 14.54 -13.93 -34.63
N PHE A 143 14.52 -13.88 -33.30
CA PHE A 143 14.57 -12.64 -32.51
C PHE A 143 15.98 -12.39 -31.97
N GLU A 144 16.94 -12.15 -32.86
CA GLU A 144 18.27 -11.66 -32.48
C GLU A 144 18.13 -10.20 -32.00
N TRP A 145 18.05 -9.99 -30.69
CA TRP A 145 17.97 -8.65 -30.10
C TRP A 145 19.34 -7.95 -30.21
N GLU A 146 19.45 -6.97 -31.10
CA GLU A 146 20.63 -6.12 -31.19
C GLU A 146 20.54 -4.99 -30.13
N LEU A 147 21.43 -5.02 -29.13
CA LEU A 147 21.50 -3.97 -28.11
C LEU A 147 22.05 -2.70 -28.76
N LYS A 148 21.17 -1.75 -29.07
CA LYS A 148 21.55 -0.44 -29.60
C LYS A 148 21.76 0.56 -28.46
N GLU A 149 23.01 0.85 -28.13
CA GLU A 149 23.35 1.98 -27.25
C GLU A 149 23.34 3.28 -28.07
N GLU A 150 22.30 4.10 -27.92
CA GLU A 150 22.28 5.48 -28.42
C GLU A 150 22.77 6.43 -27.31
N ILE A 151 23.97 6.98 -27.50
CA ILE A 151 24.51 8.07 -26.67
C ILE A 151 23.92 9.37 -27.23
N ILE A 152 23.03 10.00 -26.45
CA ILE A 152 22.42 11.29 -26.80
C ILE A 152 23.25 12.39 -26.11
N GLU A 153 24.03 13.12 -26.89
CA GLU A 153 24.70 14.35 -26.44
C GLU A 153 23.81 15.56 -26.78
N GLU A 154 23.21 16.20 -25.77
CA GLU A 154 22.52 17.49 -25.94
C GLU A 154 23.51 18.63 -25.73
N GLU A 155 23.82 19.38 -26.78
CA GLU A 155 24.58 20.63 -26.70
C GLU A 155 23.64 21.76 -26.26
N ILE A 156 23.84 22.26 -25.03
CA ILE A 156 23.06 23.35 -24.46
C ILE A 156 23.70 24.69 -24.87
N ASP A 157 23.07 25.42 -25.80
CA ASP A 157 23.50 26.77 -26.17
C ASP A 157 23.14 27.77 -25.06
N VAL A 158 24.15 28.37 -24.43
CA VAL A 158 24.00 29.32 -23.33
C VAL A 158 24.23 30.74 -23.86
N LYS A 159 23.15 31.51 -24.02
CA LYS A 159 23.23 32.96 -24.27
C LYS A 159 23.40 33.72 -22.96
N GLN A 160 24.52 34.44 -22.82
CA GLN A 160 24.71 35.45 -21.79
C GLN A 160 24.45 36.83 -22.39
N GLU A 161 23.45 37.55 -21.86
CA GLU A 161 23.25 38.96 -22.16
C GLU A 161 23.88 39.81 -21.06
N VAL A 162 24.75 40.74 -21.46
CA VAL A 162 25.34 41.74 -20.56
C VAL A 162 24.39 42.93 -20.51
N ILE A 163 23.81 43.17 -19.34
CA ILE A 163 22.95 44.33 -19.09
C ILE A 163 23.85 45.51 -18.73
N CYS A 164 23.82 46.56 -19.56
CA CYS A 164 24.49 47.85 -19.33
C CYS A 164 23.67 48.76 -18.40
#